data_AF-A0A919ISH2-F1
#
_entry.id   AF-A0A919ISH2-F1
#
_cell.length_a   1.000
_cell.length_b   1.000
_cell.length_c   1.000
_cell.angle_alpha   90.00
_cell.angle_beta   90.00
_cell.angle_gamma   90.00
#
_symmetry.space_group_name_H-M   'P 1'
#
loop_
_entity.id
_entity.type
_entity.pdbx_description
1 polymer ?
#
loop_
_entity_poly.entity_id
_entity_poly.type
_entity_poly.pdbx_seq_one_letter_code
_entity_poly.pdbx_strand_id
1 'polypeptide(L)'
;MTGEPSPLDPAEKADLWRQRFFEAQAAAEEFILGQHGEEGLAAWIQANSRITAALLQKQRPDGVSATDHFMTRLQSQLLLYDSAVTTEPQPSGTVLRNADCGILRYRKRAARVGVVLTFTSPCPYCQELNTAIATRYVEPDVTVSCVQAGDGCTWRAEAPHAPGEEAAGSPHRGRAGD
;
A
#
# COMPACT_ATOMS: atom_id res chain seq x y z
N MET A 1 36.78 -23.58 -20.72
CA MET A 1 36.71 -23.30 -19.27
C MET A 1 35.31 -22.80 -18.96
N THR A 2 34.40 -23.68 -18.56
CA THR A 2 33.08 -23.31 -18.06
C THR A 2 33.16 -23.38 -16.54
N GLY A 3 33.63 -22.31 -15.91
CA GLY A 3 33.54 -22.19 -14.46
C GLY A 3 32.07 -22.13 -14.07
N GLU A 4 31.65 -22.93 -13.09
CA GLU A 4 30.32 -22.81 -12.51
C GLU A 4 30.11 -21.37 -12.06
N PRO A 5 28.98 -20.73 -12.41
CA PRO A 5 28.69 -19.38 -11.95
C PRO A 5 28.68 -19.38 -10.42
N SER A 6 29.43 -18.46 -9.82
CA SER A 6 29.43 -18.30 -8.37
C SER A 6 27.99 -18.02 -7.89
N PRO A 7 27.56 -18.63 -6.77
CA PRO A 7 26.22 -18.43 -6.26
C PRO A 7 26.00 -16.96 -5.89
N LEU A 8 24.89 -16.38 -6.37
CA LEU A 8 24.49 -15.01 -6.05
C LEU A 8 24.39 -14.80 -4.54
N ASP A 9 24.77 -13.61 -4.09
CA ASP A 9 24.56 -13.20 -2.70
C ASP A 9 23.05 -13.02 -2.40
N PRO A 10 22.62 -13.01 -1.13
CA PRO A 10 21.21 -12.87 -0.78
C PRO A 10 20.53 -11.57 -1.27
N ALA A 11 21.27 -10.46 -1.33
CA ALA A 11 20.74 -9.18 -1.80
C ALA A 11 20.55 -9.19 -3.31
N GLU A 12 21.52 -9.73 -4.06
CA GLU A 12 21.43 -9.96 -5.50
C GLU A 12 20.25 -10.87 -5.85
N LYS A 13 20.01 -11.93 -5.06
CA LYS A 13 18.83 -12.80 -5.22
C LYS A 13 17.53 -12.05 -4.99
N ALA A 14 17.44 -11.24 -3.94
CA ALA A 14 16.25 -10.44 -3.64
C ALA A 14 15.95 -9.43 -4.76
N ASP A 15 16.99 -8.77 -5.28
CA ASP A 15 16.89 -7.84 -6.40
C ASP A 15 16.41 -8.53 -7.67
N LEU A 16 16.96 -9.70 -7.99
CA LEU A 16 16.54 -10.48 -9.15
C LEU A 16 15.08 -10.91 -9.02
N TRP A 17 14.66 -11.38 -7.84
CA TRP A 17 13.26 -11.74 -7.58
C TRP A 17 12.32 -10.54 -7.70
N ARG A 18 12.71 -9.38 -7.15
CA ARG A 18 11.95 -8.13 -7.26
C ARG A 18 11.77 -7.70 -8.71
N GLN A 19 12.82 -7.81 -9.53
CA GLN A 19 12.75 -7.55 -10.96
C GLN A 19 11.79 -8.52 -11.66
N ARG A 20 11.92 -9.83 -11.43
CA ARG A 20 11.08 -10.84 -12.10
C ARG A 20 9.61 -10.74 -11.72
N PHE A 21 9.32 -10.47 -10.45
CA PHE A 21 7.96 -10.21 -10.00
C PHE A 21 7.36 -8.98 -10.70
N PHE A 22 8.14 -7.89 -10.80
CA PHE A 22 7.70 -6.69 -11.49
C PHE A 22 7.40 -6.96 -12.97
N GLU A 23 8.31 -7.62 -13.69
CA GLU A 23 8.14 -7.97 -15.11
C GLU A 23 6.88 -8.83 -15.32
N ALA A 24 6.68 -9.85 -14.50
CA ALA A 24 5.50 -10.70 -14.56
C ALA A 24 4.20 -9.93 -14.31
N GLN A 25 4.21 -9.04 -13.30
CA GLN A 25 3.05 -8.20 -13.00
C GLN A 25 2.74 -7.24 -14.16
N ALA A 26 3.76 -6.58 -14.72
CA ALA A 26 3.59 -5.66 -15.85
C ALA A 26 3.03 -6.38 -17.09
N ALA A 27 3.57 -7.56 -17.41
CA ALA A 27 3.08 -8.37 -18.54
C ALA A 27 1.62 -8.82 -18.35
N ALA A 28 1.24 -9.22 -17.12
CA ALA A 28 -0.15 -9.57 -16.82
C ALA A 28 -1.08 -8.35 -16.94
N GLU A 29 -0.67 -7.20 -16.40
CA GLU A 29 -1.41 -5.94 -16.53
C GLU A 29 -1.60 -5.58 -18.01
N GLU A 30 -0.54 -5.63 -18.82
CA GLU A 30 -0.58 -5.29 -20.25
C GLU A 30 -1.49 -6.22 -21.04
N PHE A 31 -1.37 -7.53 -20.80
CA PHE A 31 -2.23 -8.52 -21.44
C PHE A 31 -3.71 -8.29 -21.11
N ILE A 32 -4.03 -8.11 -19.82
CA ILE A 32 -5.41 -7.92 -19.37
C ILE A 32 -6.00 -6.64 -19.96
N LEU A 33 -5.26 -5.53 -19.89
CA LEU A 33 -5.72 -4.26 -20.45
C LEU A 33 -5.89 -4.35 -21.97
N GLY A 34 -4.95 -4.99 -22.67
CA GLY A 34 -4.99 -5.14 -24.12
C GLY A 34 -6.11 -6.05 -24.64
N GLN A 35 -6.47 -7.12 -23.90
CA GLN A 35 -7.48 -8.09 -24.32
C GLN A 35 -8.87 -7.83 -23.75
N HIS A 36 -8.96 -7.19 -22.59
CA HIS A 36 -10.20 -7.05 -21.81
C HIS A 36 -10.50 -5.62 -21.36
N GLY A 37 -9.63 -4.65 -21.70
CA GLY A 37 -9.81 -3.24 -21.36
C GLY A 37 -9.86 -2.98 -19.85
N GLU A 38 -10.42 -1.83 -19.49
CA GLU A 38 -10.57 -1.39 -18.10
C GLU A 38 -11.46 -2.32 -17.27
N GLU A 39 -12.48 -2.93 -17.89
CA GLU A 39 -13.35 -3.91 -17.21
C GLU A 39 -12.56 -5.16 -16.77
N GLY A 40 -11.69 -5.67 -17.65
CA GLY A 40 -10.79 -6.76 -17.31
C GLY A 40 -9.83 -6.40 -16.18
N LEU A 41 -9.31 -5.18 -16.18
CA LEU A 41 -8.45 -4.70 -15.10
C LEU A 41 -9.21 -4.59 -13.77
N ALA A 42 -10.43 -4.07 -13.78
CA ALA A 42 -11.28 -4.03 -12.60
C ALA A 42 -11.57 -5.45 -12.07
N ALA A 43 -11.92 -6.40 -12.95
CA ALA A 43 -12.12 -7.79 -12.58
C ALA A 43 -10.86 -8.43 -11.99
N TRP A 44 -9.70 -8.11 -12.56
CA TRP A 44 -8.40 -8.52 -12.04
C TRP A 44 -8.15 -7.98 -10.63
N ILE A 45 -8.38 -6.69 -10.39
CA ILE A 45 -8.27 -6.07 -9.05
C ILE A 45 -9.18 -6.78 -8.04
N GLN A 46 -10.43 -7.10 -8.42
CA GLN A 46 -11.36 -7.83 -7.55
C GLN A 46 -10.87 -9.26 -7.23
N ALA A 47 -10.32 -9.97 -8.21
CA ALA A 47 -9.75 -11.29 -8.00
C ALA A 47 -8.51 -11.24 -7.08
N ASN A 48 -7.59 -10.32 -7.37
CA ASN A 48 -6.32 -10.19 -6.68
C ASN A 48 -6.51 -9.75 -5.22
N SER A 49 -7.43 -8.81 -4.98
CA SER A 49 -7.78 -8.37 -3.63
C SER A 49 -8.42 -9.49 -2.80
N ARG A 50 -9.33 -10.28 -3.38
CA ARG A 50 -9.94 -11.44 -2.71
C ARG A 50 -8.90 -12.49 -2.33
N ILE A 51 -7.99 -12.83 -3.24
CA ILE A 51 -6.93 -13.82 -2.99
C ILE A 51 -6.00 -13.32 -1.90
N THR A 52 -5.58 -12.05 -1.98
CA THR A 52 -4.65 -11.45 -1.02
C THR A 52 -5.29 -11.36 0.37
N ALA A 53 -6.54 -10.90 0.48
CA ALA A 53 -7.25 -10.88 1.77
C ALA A 53 -7.33 -12.28 2.42
N ALA A 54 -7.62 -13.32 1.63
CA ALA A 54 -7.63 -14.70 2.12
C ALA A 54 -6.25 -15.19 2.59
N LEU A 55 -5.17 -14.75 1.93
CA LEU A 55 -3.80 -15.04 2.36
C LEU A 55 -3.47 -14.30 3.67
N LEU A 56 -3.80 -13.02 3.76
CA LEU A 56 -3.57 -12.23 4.98
C LEU A 56 -4.32 -12.80 6.18
N GLN A 57 -5.53 -13.32 5.98
CA GLN A 57 -6.27 -14.01 7.04
C GLN A 57 -5.52 -15.21 7.60
N LYS A 58 -4.85 -15.99 6.73
CA LYS A 58 -4.07 -17.18 7.13
C LYS A 58 -2.71 -16.83 7.72
N GLN A 59 -2.16 -15.67 7.36
CA GLN A 59 -0.81 -15.24 7.73
C GLN A 59 -0.79 -14.28 8.93
N ARG A 60 -1.96 -13.80 9.37
CA ARG A 60 -2.05 -12.84 10.47
C ARG A 60 -1.42 -13.45 11.74
N PRO A 61 -0.41 -12.80 12.33
CA PRO A 61 0.14 -13.24 13.60
C PRO A 61 -0.90 -13.17 14.72
N ASP A 62 -0.81 -14.08 15.68
CA ASP A 62 -1.69 -14.09 16.85
C ASP A 62 -1.55 -12.79 17.64
N GLY A 63 -2.69 -12.24 18.09
CA GLY A 63 -2.74 -11.00 18.87
C GLY A 63 -2.55 -9.70 18.08
N VAL A 64 -2.35 -9.76 16.76
CA VAL A 64 -2.26 -8.57 15.89
C VAL A 64 -3.63 -8.26 15.27
N SER A 65 -4.04 -6.99 15.28
CA SER A 65 -5.28 -6.55 14.60
C SER A 65 -5.18 -6.73 13.08
N ALA A 66 -6.31 -6.86 12.38
CA ALA A 66 -6.28 -6.92 10.92
C ALA A 66 -5.74 -5.61 10.33
N THR A 67 -6.12 -4.48 10.92
CA THR A 67 -5.61 -3.16 10.54
C THR A 67 -4.09 -3.04 10.67
N ASP A 68 -3.51 -3.39 11.83
CA ASP A 68 -2.06 -3.28 12.03
C ASP A 68 -1.30 -4.23 11.10
N HIS A 69 -1.82 -5.44 10.90
CA HIS A 69 -1.22 -6.39 9.98
C HIS A 69 -1.28 -5.86 8.53
N PHE A 70 -2.41 -5.29 8.10
CA PHE A 70 -2.55 -4.67 6.79
C PHE A 70 -1.58 -3.51 6.59
N MET A 71 -1.48 -2.60 7.56
CA MET A 71 -0.59 -1.43 7.48
C MET A 71 0.89 -1.84 7.48
N THR A 72 1.26 -2.84 8.28
CA THR A 72 2.62 -3.42 8.30
C THR A 72 2.97 -4.09 6.97
N ARG A 73 2.03 -4.84 6.38
CA ARG A 73 2.18 -5.46 5.06
C ARG A 73 2.39 -4.41 3.97
N LEU A 74 1.58 -3.35 3.98
CA LEU A 74 1.68 -2.25 3.02
C LEU A 74 3.02 -1.53 3.15
N GLN A 75 3.46 -1.22 4.37
CA GLN A 75 4.79 -0.66 4.62
C GLN A 75 5.89 -1.57 4.07
N SER A 76 5.84 -2.86 4.38
CA SER A 76 6.81 -3.86 3.92
C SER A 76 6.87 -3.91 2.39
N GLN A 77 5.72 -3.91 1.70
CA GLN A 77 5.67 -3.86 0.24
C GLN A 77 6.37 -2.61 -0.32
N LEU A 78 6.14 -1.45 0.28
CA LEU A 78 6.76 -0.20 -0.19
C LEU A 78 8.27 -0.19 0.06
N LEU A 79 8.72 -0.71 1.21
CA LEU A 79 10.14 -0.85 1.56
C LEU A 79 10.88 -1.80 0.62
N LEU A 80 10.23 -2.85 0.10
CA LEU A 80 10.83 -3.72 -0.92
C LEU A 80 11.29 -2.97 -2.17
N TYR A 81 10.72 -1.79 -2.46
CA TYR A 81 11.10 -0.96 -3.59
C TYR A 81 11.93 0.27 -3.20
N ASP A 82 12.50 0.29 -1.99
CA ASP A 82 13.31 1.40 -1.46
C ASP A 82 12.49 2.70 -1.38
N SER A 83 11.21 2.60 -0.99
CA SER A 83 10.36 3.76 -0.77
C SER A 83 10.70 4.47 0.54
N ALA A 84 10.55 5.80 0.59
CA ALA A 84 10.75 6.58 1.81
C ALA A 84 9.47 6.59 2.66
N VAL A 85 9.31 5.57 3.53
CA VAL A 85 8.07 5.33 4.28
C VAL A 85 8.25 5.57 5.77
N THR A 86 7.28 6.24 6.37
CA THR A 86 7.11 6.39 7.81
C THR A 86 5.70 5.95 8.22
N THR A 87 5.55 5.46 9.44
CA THR A 87 4.26 5.07 10.00
C THR A 87 4.14 5.70 11.38
N GLU A 88 3.01 6.36 11.62
CA GLU A 88 2.72 7.09 12.84
C GLU A 88 1.36 6.64 13.40
N PRO A 89 1.30 6.20 14.66
CA PRO A 89 0.01 6.02 15.33
C PRO A 89 -0.63 7.39 15.58
N GLN A 90 -1.96 7.45 15.45
CA GLN A 90 -2.82 8.60 15.72
C GLN A 90 -4.00 8.14 16.57
N PRO A 91 -4.72 9.05 17.27
CA PRO A 91 -5.90 8.69 18.05
C PRO A 91 -6.98 7.96 17.23
N SER A 92 -7.17 8.34 15.96
CA SER A 92 -8.11 7.68 15.03
C SER A 92 -7.60 6.35 14.47
N GLY A 93 -6.32 6.02 14.58
CA GLY A 93 -5.73 4.85 13.93
C GLY A 93 -4.34 5.13 13.36
N THR A 94 -3.96 4.46 12.27
CA THR A 94 -2.58 4.46 11.77
C THR A 94 -2.44 5.28 10.50
N VAL A 95 -1.43 6.15 10.43
CA VAL A 95 -1.07 6.92 9.24
C VAL A 95 0.26 6.44 8.70
N LEU A 96 0.29 6.01 7.44
CA LEU A 96 1.50 5.67 6.71
C LEU A 96 1.77 6.74 5.66
N ARG A 97 2.95 7.36 5.73
CA ARG A 97 3.39 8.39 4.78
C ARG A 97 4.54 7.84 3.94
N ASN A 98 4.32 7.77 2.64
CA ASN A 98 5.33 7.44 1.65
C ASN A 98 5.72 8.73 0.92
N ALA A 99 6.86 9.33 1.27
CA ALA A 99 7.29 10.61 0.71
C ALA A 99 7.89 10.48 -0.70
N ASP A 100 8.51 9.34 -1.00
CA ASP A 100 9.09 9.01 -2.30
C ASP A 100 8.82 7.54 -2.63
N CYS A 101 7.88 7.30 -3.54
CA CYS A 101 7.45 5.96 -3.89
C CYS A 101 8.46 5.27 -4.81
N GLY A 102 9.15 4.27 -4.27
CA GLY A 102 10.12 3.46 -4.97
C GLY A 102 9.56 2.70 -6.17
N ILE A 103 8.30 2.25 -6.11
CA ILE A 103 7.60 1.61 -7.23
C ILE A 103 7.41 2.61 -8.39
N LEU A 104 6.94 3.82 -8.07
CA LEU A 104 6.76 4.88 -9.06
C LEU A 104 8.11 5.29 -9.67
N ARG A 105 9.13 5.49 -8.83
CA ARG A 105 10.49 5.81 -9.26
C ARG A 105 11.09 4.72 -10.16
N TYR A 106 10.89 3.45 -9.80
CA TYR A 106 11.29 2.31 -10.63
C TYR A 106 10.62 2.35 -12.00
N ARG A 107 9.30 2.52 -12.05
CA ARG A 107 8.55 2.61 -13.32
C ARG A 107 9.00 3.80 -14.17
N LYS A 108 9.14 4.98 -13.58
CA LYS A 108 9.67 6.17 -14.27
C LYS A 108 11.07 5.93 -14.86
N ARG A 109 11.95 5.20 -14.16
CA ARG A 109 13.28 4.82 -14.67
C ARG A 109 13.16 3.85 -15.86
N ALA A 110 12.31 2.84 -15.77
CA ALA A 110 12.07 1.89 -16.86
C ALA A 110 11.54 2.58 -18.14
N ALA A 111 10.58 3.49 -17.99
CA ALA A 111 10.04 4.25 -19.12
C ALA A 111 11.11 5.10 -19.84
N ARG A 112 12.04 5.69 -19.10
CA ARG A 112 13.15 6.50 -19.67
C ARG A 112 14.10 5.70 -20.55
N VAL A 113 14.16 4.39 -20.38
CA VAL A 113 14.99 3.48 -21.19
C VAL A 113 14.18 2.71 -22.23
N GLY A 114 12.95 3.17 -22.53
CA GLY A 114 12.12 2.65 -23.62
C GLY A 114 11.22 1.47 -23.26
N VAL A 115 11.12 1.10 -21.97
CA VAL A 115 10.15 0.09 -21.54
C VAL A 115 8.74 0.66 -21.63
N VAL A 116 7.86 0.00 -22.39
CA VAL A 116 6.44 0.34 -22.45
C VAL A 116 5.83 -0.01 -21.09
N LEU A 117 5.26 1.00 -20.42
CA LEU A 117 4.52 0.78 -19.18
C LEU A 117 3.05 0.59 -19.51
N THR A 118 2.43 -0.43 -18.90
CA THR A 118 0.98 -0.64 -19.00
C THR A 118 0.18 0.57 -18.54
N PHE A 119 0.63 1.20 -17.45
CA PHE A 119 -0.01 2.39 -16.90
C PHE A 119 0.95 3.57 -16.95
N THR A 120 0.43 4.74 -17.32
CA THR A 120 1.15 6.03 -17.23
C THR A 120 1.54 6.37 -15.78
N SER A 121 0.75 5.88 -14.80
CA SER A 121 1.08 5.87 -13.38
C SER A 121 0.57 4.58 -12.72
N PRO A 122 1.36 3.90 -11.86
CA PRO A 122 0.88 2.74 -11.09
C PRO A 122 -0.06 3.13 -9.94
N CYS A 123 -0.20 4.42 -9.64
CA CYS A 123 -0.91 4.89 -8.45
C CYS A 123 -2.39 4.47 -8.44
N PRO A 124 -3.18 4.61 -9.53
CA PRO A 124 -4.58 4.18 -9.53
C PRO A 124 -4.73 2.68 -9.22
N TYR A 125 -3.99 1.82 -9.91
CA TYR A 125 -4.00 0.37 -9.65
C TYR A 125 -3.62 0.04 -8.20
N CYS A 126 -2.53 0.63 -7.68
CA CYS A 126 -2.07 0.39 -6.31
C CYS A 126 -3.10 0.85 -5.27
N GLN A 127 -3.72 2.01 -5.50
CA GLN A 127 -4.75 2.58 -4.62
C GLN A 127 -6.00 1.71 -4.61
N GLU A 128 -6.52 1.37 -5.78
CA GLU A 128 -7.71 0.55 -5.92
C GLU A 128 -7.51 -0.86 -5.35
N LEU A 129 -6.37 -1.50 -5.66
CA LEU A 129 -6.07 -2.83 -5.15
C LEU A 129 -5.97 -2.86 -3.62
N ASN A 130 -5.18 -1.97 -3.03
CA ASN A 130 -4.99 -2.00 -1.57
C ASN A 130 -6.25 -1.54 -0.82
N THR A 131 -7.04 -0.63 -1.39
CA THR A 131 -8.37 -0.28 -0.85
C THR A 131 -9.30 -1.48 -0.90
N ALA A 132 -9.36 -2.19 -2.03
CA ALA A 132 -10.18 -3.39 -2.20
C ALA A 132 -9.74 -4.56 -1.29
N ILE A 133 -8.44 -4.68 -0.98
CA ILE A 133 -7.93 -5.61 0.03
C ILE A 133 -8.41 -5.18 1.41
N ALA A 134 -8.24 -3.91 1.76
CA ALA A 134 -8.62 -3.39 3.06
C ALA A 134 -10.10 -3.63 3.35
N THR A 135 -11.01 -3.25 2.44
CA THR A 135 -12.46 -3.48 2.57
C THR A 135 -12.84 -4.93 2.88
N ARG A 136 -12.01 -5.90 2.47
CA ARG A 136 -12.27 -7.34 2.70
C ARG A 136 -11.63 -7.89 3.96
N TYR A 137 -10.65 -7.20 4.52
CA TYR A 137 -9.73 -7.78 5.48
C TYR A 137 -9.68 -7.04 6.81
N VAL A 138 -9.71 -5.70 6.78
CA VAL A 138 -9.67 -4.89 8.01
C VAL A 138 -11.00 -4.97 8.75
N GLU A 139 -11.00 -4.52 10.00
CA GLU A 139 -12.18 -4.45 10.83
C GLU A 139 -13.30 -3.64 10.16
N PRO A 140 -14.59 -4.04 10.26
CA PRO A 140 -15.69 -3.41 9.51
C PRO A 140 -15.93 -1.92 9.80
N ASP A 141 -15.49 -1.45 10.97
CA ASP A 141 -15.58 -0.06 11.39
C ASP A 141 -14.34 0.76 10.99
N VAL A 142 -13.28 0.15 10.48
CA VAL A 142 -12.09 0.85 10.01
C VAL A 142 -12.24 1.24 8.54
N THR A 143 -12.06 2.53 8.26
CA THR A 143 -11.96 3.06 6.89
C THR A 143 -10.51 3.21 6.49
N VAL A 144 -10.13 2.59 5.37
CA VAL A 144 -8.81 2.78 4.76
C VAL A 144 -8.91 3.71 3.55
N SER A 145 -8.09 4.75 3.54
CA SER A 145 -8.03 5.73 2.44
C SER A 145 -6.59 6.01 2.02
N CYS A 146 -6.44 6.51 0.79
CA CYS A 146 -5.16 6.92 0.24
C CYS A 146 -5.29 8.26 -0.47
N VAL A 147 -4.33 9.16 -0.23
CA VAL A 147 -4.19 10.43 -0.96
C VAL A 147 -2.82 10.48 -1.58
N GLN A 148 -2.75 10.73 -2.89
CA GLN A 148 -1.48 10.92 -3.57
C GLN A 148 -0.86 12.28 -3.20
N ALA A 149 0.45 12.31 -2.99
CA ALA A 149 1.19 13.52 -2.60
C ALA A 149 2.50 13.59 -3.39
N GLY A 150 2.49 14.32 -4.51
CA GLY A 150 3.63 14.37 -5.43
C GLY A 150 4.01 12.98 -5.95
N ASP A 151 5.27 12.59 -5.74
CA ASP A 151 5.80 11.26 -6.08
C ASP A 151 5.57 10.21 -4.98
N GLY A 152 4.77 10.56 -3.96
CA GLY A 152 4.43 9.76 -2.81
C GLY A 152 2.93 9.55 -2.63
N CYS A 153 2.55 8.97 -1.50
CA CYS A 153 1.16 8.82 -1.07
C CYS A 153 1.06 8.74 0.46
N THR A 154 -0.11 9.10 0.99
CA THR A 154 -0.44 8.94 2.41
C THR A 154 -1.61 7.99 2.52
N TRP A 155 -1.43 6.91 3.28
CA TRP A 155 -2.45 5.95 3.63
C TRP A 155 -2.91 6.17 5.06
N ARG A 156 -4.22 6.08 5.30
CA ARG A 156 -4.83 6.20 6.62
C ARG A 156 -5.73 5.01 6.85
N ALA A 157 -5.62 4.38 8.01
CA ALA A 157 -6.57 3.41 8.51
C ALA A 157 -7.19 4.00 9.78
N GLU A 158 -8.46 4.41 9.69
CA GLU A 158 -9.12 5.21 10.72
C GLU A 158 -10.39 4.52 11.20
N ALA A 159 -10.50 4.31 12.52
CA ALA A 159 -11.74 3.97 13.18
C ALA A 159 -12.54 5.26 13.46
N PRO A 160 -13.88 5.21 13.46
CA PRO A 160 -14.69 6.32 13.95
C PRO A 160 -14.31 6.61 15.41
N HIS A 161 -14.01 7.88 15.71
CA HIS A 161 -13.77 8.28 17.10
C HIS A 161 -15.02 7.96 17.94
N ALA A 162 -14.82 7.40 19.12
CA ALA A 162 -15.87 7.37 20.12
C ALA A 162 -16.30 8.83 20.43
N PRO A 163 -17.59 9.18 20.39
CA PRO A 163 -18.04 10.50 20.79
C PRO A 163 -17.78 10.68 22.29
N GLY A 164 -16.70 11.39 22.65
CA GLY A 164 -16.31 11.54 24.06
C GLY A 164 -15.10 12.40 24.37
N GLU A 165 -14.27 12.78 23.38
CA GLU A 165 -13.15 13.71 23.58
C GLU A 165 -13.40 15.07 22.89
N GLU A 166 -14.62 15.59 22.97
CA GLU A 166 -14.83 17.03 22.79
C GLU A 166 -14.54 17.75 24.12
N ALA A 167 -13.43 18.48 24.14
CA ALA A 167 -13.15 19.65 24.97
C ALA A 167 -13.54 19.54 26.45
N ALA A 168 -12.60 19.08 27.28
CA ALA A 168 -12.57 19.46 28.68
C ALA A 168 -12.65 21.00 28.77
N GLY A 169 -13.80 21.47 29.24
CA GLY A 169 -14.24 22.85 29.15
C GLY A 169 -13.26 23.85 29.75
N SER A 170 -13.10 24.97 29.06
CA SER A 170 -12.55 26.19 29.67
C SER A 170 -13.40 26.55 30.90
N PRO A 171 -12.82 26.74 32.10
CA PRO A 171 -13.59 27.17 33.25
C PRO A 171 -14.07 28.60 33.04
N HIS A 172 -15.39 28.78 33.11
CA HIS A 172 -16.03 30.09 33.23
C HIS A 172 -15.34 30.89 34.34
N ARG A 173 -14.64 31.98 33.98
CA ARG A 173 -14.31 33.05 34.94
C ARG A 173 -15.61 33.73 35.34
N GLY A 174 -16.02 33.49 36.59
CA GLY A 174 -17.12 34.17 37.25
C GLY A 174 -16.96 35.68 37.21
N ARG A 175 -18.08 36.32 36.91
CA ARG A 175 -18.32 37.77 36.89
C ARG A 175 -18.19 38.32 38.32
N ALA A 176 -17.38 39.36 38.49
CA ALA A 176 -17.40 40.20 39.68
C ALA A 176 -18.65 41.09 39.67
N GLY A 177 -19.29 41.24 40.83
CA GLY A 177 -20.43 42.11 41.06
C GLY A 177 -21.03 41.86 42.43
N ASP A 178 -20.38 42.42 43.46
CA ASP A 178 -20.98 43.27 44.49
C ASP A 178 -19.86 43.90 45.34
#